data_AF-A0A815NC89-F1
#
_entry.id   AF-A0A815NC89-F1
#
_cell.length_a   1.000
_cell.length_b   1.000
_cell.length_c   1.000
_cell.angle_alpha   90.00
_cell.angle_beta   90.00
_cell.angle_gamma   90.00
#
_symmetry.space_group_name_H-M   'P 1'
#
loop_
_entity.id
_entity.type
_entity.pdbx_description
1 polymer ?
#
loop_
_entity_poly.entity_id
_entity_poly.type
_entity_poly.pdbx_seq_one_letter_code
_entity_poly.pdbx_strand_id
1 'polypeptide(L)'
;MSKTKTITLSKSTTSTKKNSNKRAKDPNAPKRYRTGYILFSVEKRDEIKNENPGLSAKEIISELGAQWKAADAATKQRFQKLSDNEKAEYEEKMAAYKSEKNDKESAKENQKKKKSSKKDEVMENGHDDSMED
;
A
#
# COMPACT_ATOMS: atom_id res chain seq x y z
N MET A 1 -20.80 30.85 -31.84
CA MET A 1 -21.53 29.76 -31.15
C MET A 1 -20.62 28.58 -30.93
N SER A 2 -20.63 28.07 -29.70
CA SER A 2 -19.65 27.21 -29.06
C SER A 2 -19.53 25.81 -29.67
N LYS A 3 -18.29 25.38 -29.97
CA LYS A 3 -17.98 23.96 -30.24
C LYS A 3 -17.48 23.32 -28.95
N THR A 4 -18.31 22.54 -28.29
CA THR A 4 -17.94 21.69 -27.16
C THR A 4 -17.09 20.52 -27.65
N LYS A 5 -15.78 20.55 -27.40
CA LYS A 5 -14.93 19.36 -27.48
C LYS A 5 -14.70 18.84 -26.06
N THR A 6 -15.32 17.70 -25.78
CA THR A 6 -15.00 16.79 -24.68
C THR A 6 -13.50 16.50 -24.66
N ILE A 7 -12.81 16.89 -23.59
CA ILE A 7 -11.43 16.46 -23.31
C ILE A 7 -11.53 15.28 -22.35
N THR A 8 -11.52 14.08 -22.91
CA THR A 8 -11.41 12.82 -22.17
C THR A 8 -10.00 12.74 -21.58
N LEU A 9 -9.91 12.81 -20.25
CA LEU A 9 -8.66 12.72 -19.50
C LEU A 9 -8.21 11.25 -19.38
N SER A 10 -7.54 10.72 -20.41
CA SER A 10 -6.89 9.42 -20.35
C SER A 10 -5.57 9.51 -19.56
N LYS A 11 -5.61 9.14 -18.27
CA LYS A 11 -4.40 8.81 -17.49
C LYS A 11 -3.78 7.52 -18.06
N SER A 12 -2.82 7.65 -18.97
CA SER A 12 -2.01 6.50 -19.39
C SER A 12 -1.05 6.11 -18.26
N THR A 13 -1.28 4.93 -17.72
CA THR A 13 -0.46 4.21 -16.76
C THR A 13 0.92 3.89 -17.36
N THR A 14 1.98 4.55 -16.90
CA THR A 14 3.35 4.12 -17.16
C THR A 14 3.69 2.94 -16.26
N SER A 15 3.73 1.75 -16.87
CA SER A 15 4.10 0.48 -16.25
C SER A 15 5.62 0.42 -16.02
N THR A 16 6.09 0.84 -14.85
CA THR A 16 7.49 0.61 -14.45
C THR A 16 7.60 -0.79 -13.83
N LYS A 17 8.35 -1.68 -14.49
CA LYS A 17 8.66 -3.05 -14.03
C LYS A 17 9.10 -3.03 -12.56
N LYS A 18 8.26 -3.60 -11.70
CA LYS A 18 8.48 -3.70 -10.25
C LYS A 18 9.20 -5.02 -9.96
N ASN A 19 10.40 -4.90 -9.40
CA ASN A 19 11.20 -5.98 -8.84
C ASN A 19 10.32 -6.83 -7.87
N SER A 20 9.99 -8.05 -8.30
CA SER A 20 8.87 -8.87 -7.79
C SER A 20 9.25 -9.72 -6.56
N ASN A 21 10.06 -9.18 -5.66
CA ASN A 21 10.46 -9.89 -4.42
C ASN A 21 9.97 -9.23 -3.12
N LYS A 22 9.02 -8.30 -3.21
CA LYS A 22 8.29 -7.78 -2.04
C LYS A 22 6.94 -8.48 -1.99
N ARG A 23 6.71 -9.31 -0.96
CA ARG A 23 5.40 -9.92 -0.66
C ARG A 23 4.31 -8.88 -0.92
N ALA A 24 3.34 -9.21 -1.76
CA ALA A 24 2.22 -8.32 -2.06
C ALA A 24 1.60 -7.88 -0.74
N LYS A 25 1.77 -6.60 -0.40
CA LYS A 25 1.12 -6.03 0.78
C LYS A 25 -0.37 -5.96 0.43
N ASP A 26 -1.22 -6.48 1.31
CA ASP A 26 -2.67 -6.45 1.14
C ASP A 26 -3.09 -5.02 0.73
N PRO A 27 -3.82 -4.83 -0.39
CA PRO A 27 -4.25 -3.50 -0.83
C PRO A 27 -5.11 -2.76 0.20
N ASN A 28 -5.77 -3.51 1.09
CA ASN A 28 -6.63 -2.99 2.16
C ASN A 28 -5.87 -2.67 3.45
N ALA A 29 -4.58 -3.00 3.55
CA ALA A 29 -3.81 -2.68 4.75
C ALA A 29 -3.60 -1.16 4.86
N PRO A 30 -3.83 -0.56 6.04
CA PRO A 30 -3.52 0.85 6.28
C PRO A 30 -2.07 1.17 5.90
N LYS A 31 -1.87 2.31 5.24
CA LYS A 31 -0.54 2.78 4.84
C LYS A 31 0.18 3.39 6.05
N ARG A 32 1.48 3.10 6.20
CA ARG A 32 2.30 3.64 7.30
C ARG A 32 2.19 5.16 7.40
N TYR A 33 2.18 5.66 8.64
CA TYR A 33 2.28 7.08 8.96
C TYR A 33 3.56 7.69 8.37
N ARG A 34 3.52 8.99 8.06
CA ARG A 34 4.70 9.72 7.57
C ARG A 34 5.48 10.24 8.76
N THR A 35 6.81 10.26 8.64
CA THR A 35 7.68 10.88 9.64
C THR A 35 7.70 12.40 9.46
N GLY A 36 8.12 13.12 10.50
CA GLY A 36 8.20 14.59 10.45
C GLY A 36 8.99 15.13 9.25
N TYR A 37 10.13 14.52 8.92
CA TYR A 37 10.90 14.88 7.73
C TYR A 37 10.13 14.67 6.41
N ILE A 38 9.35 13.60 6.31
CA ILE A 38 8.56 13.32 5.09
C ILE A 38 7.43 14.33 4.96
N LEU A 39 6.78 14.71 6.06
CA LEU A 39 5.76 15.75 6.07
C LEU A 39 6.36 17.10 5.63
N PHE A 40 7.47 17.49 6.23
CA PHE A 40 8.24 18.68 5.83
C PHE A 40 8.61 18.65 4.33
N SER A 41 9.13 17.51 3.86
CA SER A 41 9.52 17.35 2.46
C SER A 41 8.33 17.44 1.51
N VAL A 42 7.15 16.95 1.88
CA VAL A 42 5.94 17.05 1.04
C VAL A 42 5.50 18.50 0.90
N GLU A 43 5.50 19.26 1.99
CA GLU A 43 5.11 20.68 1.98
C GLU A 43 6.11 21.54 1.20
N LYS A 44 7.40 21.36 1.45
CA LYS A 44 8.46 22.19 0.85
C LYS A 44 8.89 21.78 -0.56
N ARG A 45 8.67 20.53 -0.97
CA ARG A 45 9.05 20.07 -2.30
C ARG A 45 8.34 20.84 -3.40
N ASP A 46 7.05 21.13 -3.22
CA ASP A 46 6.27 21.83 -4.23
C ASP A 46 6.69 23.30 -4.34
N GLU A 47 7.07 23.95 -3.23
CA GLU A 47 7.69 25.28 -3.22
C GLU A 47 8.99 25.29 -4.04
N ILE A 48 9.95 24.42 -3.71
CA ILE A 48 11.26 24.37 -4.39
C ILE A 48 11.09 24.03 -5.87
N LYS A 49 10.14 23.14 -6.22
CA LYS A 49 9.86 22.78 -7.60
C LYS A 49 9.27 23.95 -8.38
N ASN A 50 8.42 24.77 -7.75
CA ASN A 50 7.84 25.95 -8.41
C ASN A 50 8.86 27.06 -8.60
N GLU A 51 9.74 27.27 -7.62
CA GLU A 51 10.85 28.23 -7.72
C GLU A 51 11.89 27.77 -8.74
N ASN A 52 12.14 26.46 -8.83
CA ASN A 52 13.16 25.88 -9.69
C ASN A 52 12.58 24.74 -10.56
N PRO A 53 11.77 25.07 -11.58
CA PRO A 53 11.12 24.06 -12.42
C PRO A 53 12.09 23.23 -13.26
N GLY A 54 13.37 23.62 -13.35
CA GLY A 54 14.42 22.90 -14.06
C GLY A 54 15.23 21.91 -13.21
N LEU A 55 15.08 21.93 -11.87
CA LEU A 55 15.84 21.02 -11.01
C LEU A 55 15.30 19.59 -11.08
N SER A 56 16.23 18.63 -11.07
CA SER A 56 15.90 17.22 -10.97
C SER A 56 15.30 16.92 -9.60
N ALA A 57 14.38 15.95 -9.54
CA ALA A 57 13.82 15.48 -8.27
C ALA A 57 14.90 15.05 -7.26
N LYS A 58 16.06 14.55 -7.73
CA LYS A 58 17.19 14.19 -6.87
C LYS A 58 17.81 15.42 -6.19
N GLU A 59 17.96 16.51 -6.93
CA GLU A 59 18.52 17.76 -6.43
C GLU A 59 17.58 18.40 -5.42
N ILE A 60 16.28 18.40 -5.71
CA ILE A 60 15.24 18.88 -4.78
C ILE A 60 15.27 18.09 -3.46
N ILE A 61 15.40 16.76 -3.52
CA ILE A 61 15.50 15.93 -2.29
C ILE A 61 16.79 16.25 -1.52
N SER A 62 17.91 16.49 -2.23
CA SER A 62 19.18 16.86 -1.59
C SER A 62 19.06 18.19 -0.86
N GLU A 63 18.45 19.19 -1.50
CA GLU A 63 18.21 20.52 -0.95
C GLU A 63 17.28 20.45 0.28
N LEU A 64 16.17 19.71 0.19
CA LEU A 64 15.27 19.47 1.34
C LEU A 64 15.99 18.82 2.52
N GLY A 65 16.90 17.88 2.26
CA GLY A 65 17.71 17.25 3.30
C GLY A 65 18.64 18.24 4.00
N ALA A 66 19.24 19.16 3.25
CA ALA A 66 20.06 20.24 3.81
C ALA A 66 19.21 21.22 4.64
N GLN A 67 18.07 21.65 4.10
CA GLN A 67 17.13 22.54 4.81
C GLN A 67 16.61 21.92 6.10
N TRP A 68 16.27 20.62 6.10
CA TRP A 68 15.82 19.94 7.31
C TRP A 68 16.93 19.84 8.37
N LYS A 69 18.18 19.58 7.97
CA LYS A 69 19.31 19.58 8.91
C LYS A 69 19.48 20.96 9.54
N ALA A 70 19.40 22.03 8.74
CA ALA A 70 19.50 23.42 9.16
C ALA A 70 18.24 23.95 9.87
N ALA A 71 17.09 23.27 9.77
CA ALA A 71 15.84 23.70 10.36
C ALA A 71 15.95 23.84 11.88
N ASP A 72 15.25 24.86 12.40
CA ASP A 72 15.18 25.17 13.82
C ASP A 72 14.41 24.09 14.59
N ALA A 73 14.62 24.09 15.91
CA ALA A 73 13.98 23.12 16.79
C ALA A 73 12.45 23.25 16.79
N ALA A 74 11.90 24.45 16.64
CA ALA A 74 10.45 24.65 16.64
C ALA A 74 9.81 24.07 15.37
N THR A 75 10.42 24.27 14.20
CA THR A 75 10.02 23.63 12.95
C THR A 75 10.09 22.11 13.07
N LYS A 76 11.21 21.56 13.55
CA LYS A 76 11.36 20.12 13.75
C LYS A 76 10.30 19.56 14.71
N GLN A 77 10.03 20.27 15.81
CA GLN A 77 9.02 19.88 16.80
C GLN A 77 7.59 19.95 16.24
N ARG A 78 7.26 20.97 15.42
CA ARG A 78 5.96 21.07 14.75
C ARG A 78 5.72 19.83 13.89
N PHE A 79 6.66 19.47 13.03
CA PHE A 79 6.53 18.30 12.17
C PHE A 79 6.59 16.98 12.94
N GLN A 80 7.29 16.91 14.07
CA GLN A 80 7.23 15.76 14.96
C GLN A 80 5.83 15.58 15.54
N LYS A 81 5.19 16.65 16.04
CA LYS A 81 3.81 16.60 16.54
C LYS A 81 2.81 16.14 15.48
N LEU A 82 2.94 16.64 14.24
CA LEU A 82 2.11 16.17 13.12
C LEU A 82 2.35 14.68 12.84
N SER A 83 3.61 14.24 12.88
CA SER A 83 3.96 12.83 12.71
C SER A 83 3.39 11.94 13.81
N ASP A 84 3.38 12.41 15.06
CA ASP A 84 2.84 11.68 16.20
C ASP A 84 1.31 11.55 16.09
N ASN A 85 0.63 12.58 15.59
CA ASN A 85 -0.79 12.53 15.29
C ASN A 85 -1.11 11.54 14.16
N GLU A 86 -0.40 11.58 13.02
CA GLU A 86 -0.59 10.59 11.94
C GLU A 86 -0.28 9.15 12.42
N LYS A 87 0.69 8.99 13.34
CA LYS A 87 1.02 7.70 13.95
C LYS A 87 -0.12 7.16 14.82
N ALA A 88 -0.72 8.00 15.65
CA ALA A 88 -1.88 7.61 16.46
C ALA A 88 -3.04 7.14 15.57
N GLU A 89 -3.39 7.92 14.54
CA GLU A 89 -4.44 7.51 13.58
C GLU A 89 -4.11 6.19 12.87
N TYR A 90 -2.85 6.01 12.48
CA TYR A 90 -2.40 4.77 11.84
C TYR A 90 -2.52 3.57 12.78
N GLU A 91 -2.20 3.74 14.06
CA GLU A 91 -2.31 2.68 15.06
C GLU A 91 -3.76 2.25 15.28
N GLU A 92 -4.71 3.20 15.34
CA GLU A 92 -6.14 2.91 15.40
C GLU A 92 -6.63 2.18 14.14
N LYS A 93 -6.31 2.69 12.95
CA LYS A 93 -6.67 2.07 11.66
C LYS A 93 -6.07 0.67 11.54
N MET A 94 -4.83 0.47 12.01
CA MET A 94 -4.17 -0.83 12.01
C MET A 94 -4.78 -1.81 13.00
N ALA A 95 -5.23 -1.35 14.17
CA ALA A 95 -5.94 -2.18 15.14
C ALA A 95 -7.24 -2.71 14.54
N ALA A 96 -8.05 -1.83 13.93
CA ALA A 96 -9.28 -2.21 13.23
C ALA A 96 -9.02 -3.15 12.03
N TYR A 97 -7.97 -2.89 11.25
CA TYR A 97 -7.57 -3.78 10.16
C TYR A 97 -7.16 -5.17 10.67
N LYS A 98 -6.43 -5.23 11.79
CA LYS A 98 -5.95 -6.49 12.36
C LYS A 98 -7.10 -7.32 12.92
N SER A 99 -8.08 -6.71 13.59
CA SER A 99 -9.28 -7.42 14.06
C SER A 99 -10.07 -7.99 12.88
N GLU A 100 -10.38 -7.16 11.87
CA GLU A 100 -11.14 -7.62 10.70
C GLU A 100 -10.40 -8.71 9.90
N LYS A 101 -9.07 -8.62 9.81
CA LYS A 101 -8.25 -9.65 9.18
C LYS A 101 -8.28 -10.96 9.97
N ASN A 102 -8.23 -10.91 11.29
CA ASN A 102 -8.30 -12.11 12.14
C ASN A 102 -9.66 -12.81 12.00
N ASP A 103 -10.75 -12.05 11.94
CA ASP A 103 -12.10 -12.59 11.72
C ASP A 103 -12.23 -13.28 10.34
N LYS A 104 -11.66 -12.67 9.30
CA LYS A 104 -11.65 -13.21 7.92
C LYS A 104 -10.71 -14.41 7.74
N GLU A 105 -9.61 -14.46 8.50
CA GLU A 105 -8.65 -15.58 8.47
C GLU A 105 -9.23 -16.83 9.16
N SER A 106 -9.95 -16.62 10.28
CA SER A 106 -10.71 -17.66 11.01
C SER A 106 -11.82 -18.28 10.14
N ALA A 107 -12.50 -17.48 9.33
CA ALA A 107 -13.54 -17.96 8.41
C ALA A 107 -12.97 -18.76 7.21
N LYS A 108 -11.74 -18.46 6.77
CA LYS A 108 -11.08 -19.20 5.66
C LYS A 108 -10.51 -20.54 6.10
N GLU A 109 -10.04 -20.67 7.35
CA GLU A 109 -9.58 -21.96 7.89
C GLU A 109 -10.73 -22.97 7.99
N ASN A 110 -11.93 -22.52 8.35
CA ASN A 110 -13.09 -23.39 8.51
C ASN A 110 -13.69 -23.90 7.18
N GLN A 111 -13.44 -23.21 6.05
CA GLN A 111 -13.81 -23.71 4.71
C GLN A 111 -12.82 -24.73 4.16
N LYS A 112 -11.54 -24.69 4.57
CA LYS A 112 -10.53 -25.64 4.10
C LYS A 112 -10.74 -27.04 4.73
N LYS A 113 -11.21 -27.11 5.98
CA LYS A 113 -11.55 -28.38 6.65
C LYS A 113 -12.81 -29.08 6.12
N LYS A 114 -13.84 -28.34 5.65
CA LYS A 114 -15.05 -28.96 5.06
C LYS A 114 -14.86 -29.48 3.63
N LYS A 115 -13.86 -29.00 2.89
CA LYS A 115 -13.56 -29.47 1.52
C LYS A 115 -12.62 -30.67 1.49
N SER A 116 -11.83 -30.90 2.54
CA SER A 116 -11.01 -32.12 2.67
C SER A 116 -11.83 -33.34 3.09
N SER A 117 -12.91 -33.20 3.87
CA SER A 117 -13.70 -34.35 4.34
C SER A 117 -14.73 -34.91 3.33
N LYS A 118 -14.90 -34.30 2.14
CA LYS A 118 -15.83 -34.79 1.10
C LYS A 118 -15.13 -35.44 -0.10
N LYS A 119 -13.79 -35.52 -0.09
CA LYS A 119 -13.00 -36.12 -1.18
C LYS A 119 -12.67 -37.61 -0.95
N ASP A 120 -12.72 -38.08 0.29
CA ASP A 120 -12.34 -39.46 0.64
C ASP A 120 -13.49 -40.48 0.58
N GLU A 121 -14.73 -40.06 0.30
CA GLU A 121 -15.92 -40.95 0.41
C GLU A 121 -16.43 -41.52 -0.94
N VAL A 122 -15.85 -41.16 -2.09
CA VAL A 122 -16.45 -41.44 -3.42
C VAL A 122 -15.65 -42.43 -4.30
N MET A 123 -14.59 -43.11 -3.81
CA MET A 123 -13.80 -44.01 -4.67
C MET A 123 -13.69 -45.49 -4.26
N GLU A 124 -14.40 -45.98 -3.24
CA GLU A 124 -14.27 -47.40 -2.82
C GLU A 124 -15.58 -48.21 -2.89
N ASN A 125 -16.38 -48.02 -3.93
CA ASN A 125 -17.44 -48.98 -4.27
C ASN A 125 -17.64 -49.12 -5.79
N GLY A 126 -16.94 -50.10 -6.37
CA GLY A 126 -17.45 -50.98 -7.43
C GLY A 126 -17.11 -50.67 -8.89
N HIS A 127 -16.27 -51.51 -9.52
CA HIS A 127 -16.46 -52.28 -10.78
C HIS A 127 -15.09 -52.89 -11.19
N ASP A 128 -14.82 -54.19 -11.07
CA ASP A 128 -15.27 -55.34 -11.90
C ASP A 128 -14.43 -55.56 -13.19
N ASP A 129 -14.22 -56.84 -13.51
CA ASP A 129 -13.85 -57.46 -14.81
C ASP A 129 -12.44 -58.11 -14.98
N SER A 130 -12.45 -59.45 -14.86
CA SER A 130 -11.87 -60.53 -15.68
C SER A 130 -10.76 -60.29 -16.72
N MET A 131 -9.91 -61.34 -16.88
CA MET A 131 -9.60 -62.10 -18.13
C MET A 131 -8.11 -62.21 -18.58
N GLU A 132 -7.62 -63.48 -18.60
CA GLU A 132 -6.62 -64.22 -19.43
C GLU A 132 -5.38 -63.50 -20.06
N ASP A 133 -4.17 -64.10 -20.12
CA ASP A 133 -3.74 -65.36 -20.80
C ASP A 133 -2.60 -66.10 -20.05
#